data_AF-A0A819R262-F1
#
_entry.id   AF-A0A819R262-F1
#
_cell.length_a   1.000
_cell.length_b   1.000
_cell.length_c   1.000
_cell.angle_alpha   90.00
_cell.angle_beta   90.00
_cell.angle_gamma   90.00
#
_symmetry.space_group_name_H-M   'P 1'
#
loop_
_entity.id
_entity.type
_entity.pdbx_description
1 polymer ?
#
loop_
_entity_poly.entity_id
_entity_poly.type
_entity_poly.pdbx_seq_one_letter_code
_entity_poly.pdbx_strand_id
1 'polypeptide(L)'
;MPPQEISKLWVMIMDEYQDIDNIDAFYDYLTNTWIDNDALFDYTLWNYYDFESLRTNNNLEGWHHRLNNDLNNVVHPHFYMFIRAIQNDYAYNSAILSRYVQTGALPPRKKLYVNRNARLSNLEERFKQHTLILDEYLAKVMQLIGIKKY
;
A
#
# COMPACT_ATOMS: atom_id res chain seq x y z
N MET A 1 7.69 0.08 -8.29
CA MET A 1 8.05 0.58 -9.63
C MET A 1 9.19 -0.27 -10.17
N PRO A 2 9.21 -0.66 -11.46
CA PRO A 2 10.38 -1.33 -12.02
C PRO A 2 11.65 -0.50 -11.73
N PRO A 3 12.68 -1.07 -11.08
CA PRO A 3 13.85 -0.31 -10.66
C PRO A 3 14.53 0.46 -11.79
N GLN A 4 14.53 -0.09 -13.01
CA GLN A 4 15.15 0.54 -14.18
C GLN A 4 14.43 1.84 -14.62
N GLU A 5 13.17 2.02 -14.22
CA GLU A 5 12.35 3.18 -14.61
C GLU A 5 12.38 4.29 -13.56
N ILE A 6 12.99 4.08 -12.39
CA ILE A 6 13.02 5.06 -11.29
C ILE A 6 13.68 6.36 -11.73
N SER A 7 14.88 6.30 -12.31
CA SER A 7 15.60 7.51 -12.75
C SER A 7 14.83 8.26 -13.83
N LYS A 8 14.20 7.53 -14.76
CA LYS A 8 13.39 8.13 -15.82
C LYS A 8 12.13 8.81 -15.25
N LEU A 9 11.42 8.16 -14.33
CA LEU A 9 10.30 8.79 -13.61
C LEU A 9 10.77 10.08 -12.94
N TRP A 10 11.90 10.02 -12.23
CA TRP A 10 12.37 11.15 -11.45
C TRP A 10 12.63 12.39 -12.32
N VAL A 11 13.25 12.20 -13.49
CA VAL A 11 13.42 13.27 -14.48
C VAL A 11 12.08 13.82 -14.97
N MET A 12 11.08 12.97 -15.20
CA MET A 12 9.74 13.44 -15.59
C MET A 12 9.06 14.27 -14.50
N ILE A 13 9.24 13.90 -13.22
CA ILE A 13 8.71 14.67 -12.09
C ILE A 13 9.40 16.02 -11.98
N MET A 14 10.72 16.05 -12.16
CA MET A 14 11.48 17.31 -12.16
C MET A 14 11.01 18.25 -13.28
N ASP A 15 10.76 17.72 -14.48
CA ASP A 15 10.27 18.49 -15.63
C ASP A 15 8.82 18.99 -15.42
N GLU A 16 7.92 18.16 -14.88
CA GLU A 16 6.50 18.50 -14.65
C GLU A 16 6.32 19.62 -13.61
N TYR A 17 7.23 19.74 -12.64
CA TYR A 17 7.10 20.67 -11.50
C TYR A 17 8.23 21.71 -11.41
N GLN A 18 8.95 21.97 -12.50
CA GLN A 18 10.08 22.92 -12.54
C GLN A 18 9.71 24.36 -12.16
N ASP A 19 8.45 24.76 -12.32
CA ASP A 19 7.96 26.12 -12.07
C ASP A 19 7.68 26.40 -10.57
N ILE A 20 7.90 25.43 -9.68
CA ILE A 20 7.70 25.63 -8.24
C ILE A 20 8.90 26.39 -7.65
N ASP A 21 8.64 27.55 -7.04
CA ASP A 21 9.66 28.35 -6.39
C ASP A 21 10.44 27.55 -5.34
N ASN A 22 11.78 27.61 -5.42
CA ASN A 22 12.73 26.95 -4.51
C ASN A 22 12.62 25.41 -4.46
N ILE A 23 12.15 24.76 -5.53
CA ILE A 23 12.07 23.30 -5.58
C ILE A 23 13.44 22.60 -5.69
N ASP A 24 14.47 23.31 -6.14
CA ASP A 24 15.82 22.76 -6.36
C ASP A 24 16.39 22.08 -5.11
N ALA A 25 16.29 22.73 -3.94
CA ALA A 25 16.80 22.16 -2.69
C ALA A 25 16.07 20.86 -2.30
N PHE A 26 14.79 20.75 -2.64
CA PHE A 26 14.01 19.54 -2.43
C PHE A 26 14.43 18.43 -3.41
N TYR A 27 14.64 18.78 -4.67
CA TYR A 27 15.15 17.86 -5.68
C TYR A 27 16.55 17.35 -5.35
N ASP A 28 17.47 18.21 -4.93
CA ASP A 28 18.81 17.82 -4.49
C ASP A 28 18.74 16.86 -3.31
N TYR A 29 17.91 17.18 -2.31
CA TYR A 29 17.72 16.30 -1.16
C TYR A 29 17.20 14.92 -1.59
N LEU A 30 16.12 14.85 -2.38
CA LEU A 30 15.54 13.57 -2.80
C LEU A 30 16.50 12.77 -3.67
N THR A 31 17.20 13.43 -4.60
CA THR A 31 18.14 12.77 -5.51
C THR A 31 19.26 12.10 -4.74
N ASN A 32 19.97 12.87 -3.89
CA ASN A 32 21.12 12.39 -3.12
C ASN A 32 20.75 11.42 -1.99
N THR A 33 19.51 11.48 -1.51
CA THR A 33 19.09 10.65 -0.37
C THR A 33 18.45 9.34 -0.81
N TRP A 34 17.72 9.32 -1.95
CA TRP A 34 16.84 8.19 -2.28
C TRP A 34 16.87 7.69 -3.73
N ILE A 35 17.35 8.49 -4.71
CA ILE A 35 17.16 8.16 -6.14
C ILE A 35 18.46 7.79 -6.85
N ASP A 36 19.56 8.51 -6.61
CA ASP A 36 20.81 8.28 -7.33
C ASP A 36 21.43 6.91 -6.99
N ASN A 37 22.33 6.43 -7.84
CA ASN A 37 23.02 5.15 -7.64
C ASN A 37 23.94 5.17 -6.40
N ASP A 38 24.43 6.34 -6.01
CA ASP A 38 25.23 6.59 -4.81
C ASP A 38 24.40 7.24 -3.69
N ALA A 39 23.06 7.18 -3.79
CA ALA A 39 22.18 7.73 -2.77
C ALA A 39 22.42 7.11 -1.39
N LEU A 40 22.15 7.89 -0.35
CA LEU A 40 22.32 7.46 1.05
C LEU A 40 21.53 6.19 1.38
N PHE A 41 20.34 6.03 0.80
CA PHE A 41 19.48 4.88 0.99
C PHE A 41 19.19 4.18 -0.34
N ASP A 42 19.48 2.87 -0.37
CA ASP A 42 19.21 2.02 -1.51
C ASP A 42 17.70 1.93 -1.80
N TYR A 43 17.33 1.91 -3.09
CA TYR A 43 15.93 1.87 -3.50
C TYR A 43 15.19 0.63 -2.99
N THR A 44 15.88 -0.47 -2.70
CA THR A 44 15.28 -1.69 -2.13
C THR A 44 14.64 -1.46 -0.76
N LEU A 45 15.01 -0.39 -0.03
CA LEU A 45 14.40 -0.04 1.24
C LEU A 45 12.96 0.47 1.10
N TRP A 46 12.61 1.05 -0.05
CA TRP A 46 11.31 1.70 -0.25
C TRP A 46 10.56 1.20 -1.49
N ASN A 47 11.26 0.68 -2.49
CA ASN A 47 10.68 0.17 -3.73
C ASN A 47 10.35 -1.32 -3.62
N TYR A 48 9.13 -1.60 -3.17
CA TYR A 48 8.57 -2.96 -3.08
C TYR A 48 7.95 -3.47 -4.39
N TYR A 49 8.60 -3.18 -5.53
CA TYR A 49 8.16 -3.74 -6.82
C TYR A 49 8.26 -5.27 -6.81
N ASP A 50 7.25 -5.96 -7.37
CA ASP A 50 7.11 -7.43 -7.36
C ASP A 50 6.99 -8.07 -5.95
N PHE A 51 6.74 -7.28 -4.89
CA PHE A 51 6.51 -7.83 -3.55
C PHE A 51 5.04 -8.24 -3.35
N GLU A 52 4.77 -9.55 -3.35
CA GLU A 52 3.42 -10.11 -3.21
C GLU A 52 2.94 -10.26 -1.75
N SER A 53 3.75 -9.89 -0.77
CA SER A 53 3.46 -10.17 0.64
C SER A 53 2.35 -9.28 1.22
N LEU A 54 1.74 -9.77 2.30
CA LEU A 54 0.79 -9.01 3.11
C LEU A 54 1.46 -7.75 3.63
N ARG A 55 1.02 -6.56 3.15
CA ARG A 55 1.36 -5.28 3.78
C ARG A 55 1.06 -5.38 5.28
N THR A 56 2.10 -5.42 6.11
CA THR A 56 2.01 -5.75 7.55
C THR A 56 1.10 -4.78 8.30
N ASN A 57 1.06 -3.51 7.88
CA ASN A 57 0.20 -2.49 8.45
C ASN A 57 -1.30 -2.76 8.26
N ASN A 58 -1.72 -3.44 7.19
CA ASN A 58 -3.14 -3.68 6.91
C ASN A 58 -3.82 -4.55 7.98
N ASN A 59 -3.08 -5.47 8.59
CA ASN A 59 -3.64 -6.36 9.62
C ASN A 59 -3.87 -5.60 10.93
N LEU A 60 -2.92 -4.73 11.31
CA LEU A 60 -3.02 -3.91 12.51
C LEU A 60 -4.12 -2.86 12.35
N GLU A 61 -4.15 -2.14 11.24
CA GLU A 61 -5.24 -1.19 10.90
C GLU A 61 -6.60 -1.89 10.87
N GLY A 62 -6.66 -3.08 10.26
CA GLY A 62 -7.89 -3.88 10.22
C GLY A 62 -8.35 -4.32 11.60
N TRP A 63 -7.42 -4.69 12.48
CA TRP A 63 -7.72 -5.03 13.87
C TRP A 63 -8.22 -3.80 14.66
N HIS A 64 -7.52 -2.67 14.58
CA HIS A 64 -7.96 -1.42 15.21
C HIS A 64 -9.34 -0.98 14.73
N HIS A 65 -9.60 -1.05 13.41
CA HIS A 65 -10.90 -0.69 12.85
C HIS A 65 -12.03 -1.58 13.38
N ARG A 66 -11.80 -2.90 13.49
CA ARG A 66 -12.79 -3.82 14.09
C ARG A 66 -13.00 -3.52 15.57
N LEU A 67 -11.92 -3.35 16.33
CA LEU A 67 -11.99 -3.02 17.75
C LEU A 67 -12.77 -1.72 17.98
N ASN A 68 -12.50 -0.68 17.19
CA ASN A 68 -13.23 0.59 17.27
C ASN A 68 -14.72 0.41 16.97
N ASN A 69 -15.08 -0.41 15.98
CA ASN A 69 -16.48 -0.72 15.71
C ASN A 69 -17.15 -1.49 16.85
N ASP A 70 -16.46 -2.47 17.46
CA ASP A 70 -16.97 -3.20 18.62
C ASP A 70 -17.18 -2.28 19.84
N LEU A 71 -16.40 -1.20 19.92
CA LEU A 71 -16.52 -0.13 20.92
C LEU A 71 -17.48 1.00 20.49
N ASN A 72 -18.23 0.83 19.40
CA ASN A 72 -19.15 1.82 18.82
C ASN A 72 -18.49 3.18 18.50
N ASN A 73 -17.19 3.18 18.20
CA ASN A 73 -16.39 4.39 17.93
C ASN A 73 -16.44 5.43 19.07
N VAL A 74 -16.67 4.98 20.30
CA VAL A 74 -16.68 5.84 21.48
C VAL A 74 -15.25 6.13 21.93
N VAL A 75 -14.93 7.41 22.18
CA VAL A 75 -13.58 7.87 22.60
C VAL A 75 -13.18 7.32 23.96
N HIS A 76 -14.14 7.19 24.88
CA HIS A 76 -13.94 6.67 26.24
C HIS A 76 -14.94 5.55 26.54
N PRO A 77 -14.70 4.33 26.03
CA PRO A 77 -15.58 3.20 26.29
C PRO A 77 -15.53 2.83 27.77
N HIS A 78 -16.69 2.54 28.37
CA HIS A 78 -16.72 2.01 29.72
C HIS A 78 -16.06 0.61 29.76
N PHE A 79 -15.43 0.26 30.89
CA PHE A 79 -14.66 -0.97 31.05
C PHE A 79 -15.38 -2.25 30.57
N TYR A 80 -16.68 -2.39 30.84
CA TYR A 80 -17.47 -3.53 30.35
C TYR A 80 -17.59 -3.61 28.82
N MET A 81 -17.66 -2.47 28.12
CA MET A 81 -17.63 -2.45 26.66
C MET A 81 -16.28 -2.96 26.14
N PHE A 82 -15.20 -2.52 26.79
CA PHE A 82 -13.86 -2.99 26.47
C PHE A 82 -13.71 -4.50 26.66
N ILE A 83 -14.15 -5.05 27.81
CA ILE A 83 -14.14 -6.51 28.05
C ILE A 83 -14.90 -7.25 26.94
N ARG A 84 -16.10 -6.78 26.59
CA ARG A 84 -16.92 -7.42 25.56
C ARG A 84 -16.24 -7.38 24.20
N ALA A 85 -15.61 -6.26 23.83
CA ALA A 85 -14.87 -6.14 22.58
C ALA A 85 -13.70 -7.13 22.51
N ILE A 86 -12.94 -7.29 23.60
CA ILE A 86 -11.85 -8.28 23.66
C ILE A 86 -12.37 -9.71 23.57
N GLN A 87 -13.49 -10.04 24.24
CA GLN A 87 -14.12 -11.36 24.14
C GLN A 87 -14.57 -11.67 22.70
N ASN A 88 -15.15 -10.68 22.01
CA ASN A 88 -15.55 -10.80 20.61
C ASN A 88 -14.34 -11.03 19.68
N ASP A 89 -13.25 -10.28 19.89
CA ASP A 89 -12.02 -10.44 19.10
C ASP A 89 -11.40 -11.83 19.32
N TYR A 90 -11.35 -12.31 20.56
CA TYR A 90 -10.90 -13.66 20.87
C TYR A 90 -11.75 -14.73 20.19
N ALA A 91 -13.08 -14.62 20.28
CA ALA A 91 -14.00 -15.56 19.63
C ALA A 91 -13.82 -15.58 18.10
N TYR A 92 -13.68 -14.40 17.49
CA TYR A 92 -13.43 -14.27 16.06
C TYR A 92 -12.11 -14.93 15.62
N ASN A 93 -11.01 -14.63 16.30
CA ASN A 93 -9.69 -15.17 15.96
C ASN A 93 -9.65 -16.69 16.20
N SER A 94 -10.28 -17.18 17.27
CA SER A 94 -10.39 -18.61 17.56
C SER A 94 -11.17 -19.35 16.48
N ALA A 95 -12.25 -18.77 15.96
CA ALA A 95 -13.01 -19.34 14.84
C ALA A 95 -12.18 -19.39 13.54
N ILE A 96 -11.40 -18.35 13.25
CA ILE A 96 -10.47 -18.35 12.10
C ILE A 96 -9.41 -19.43 12.23
N LEU A 97 -8.77 -19.53 13.40
CA LEU A 97 -7.74 -20.53 13.66
C LEU A 97 -8.31 -21.95 13.58
N SER A 98 -9.47 -22.19 14.19
CA SER A 98 -10.15 -23.48 14.12
C SER A 98 -10.47 -23.89 12.68
N ARG A 99 -11.00 -22.96 11.87
CA ARG A 99 -11.19 -23.19 10.43
C ARG A 99 -9.88 -23.52 9.72
N TYR A 100 -8.83 -22.75 9.98
CA TYR A 100 -7.53 -22.98 9.35
C TYR A 100 -6.97 -24.37 9.68
N VAL A 101 -7.09 -24.81 10.94
CA VAL A 101 -6.67 -26.16 11.37
C VAL A 101 -7.49 -27.25 10.65
N GLN A 102 -8.79 -27.04 10.47
CA GLN A 102 -9.68 -28.02 9.83
C GLN A 102 -9.52 -28.09 8.31
N THR A 103 -9.36 -26.94 7.64
CA THR A 103 -9.40 -26.85 6.17
C THR A 103 -8.06 -26.52 5.54
N GLY A 104 -7.02 -26.22 6.33
CA GLY A 104 -5.72 -25.74 5.85
C GLY A 104 -5.76 -24.34 5.22
N ALA A 105 -6.86 -23.60 5.36
CA ALA A 105 -7.10 -22.37 4.59
C ALA A 105 -7.70 -21.24 5.44
N LEU A 106 -7.14 -20.04 5.27
CA LEU A 106 -7.67 -18.82 5.89
C LEU A 106 -8.96 -18.36 5.20
N PRO A 107 -9.77 -17.51 5.86
CA PRO A 107 -10.93 -16.91 5.22
C PRO A 107 -10.55 -16.14 3.96
N PRO A 108 -11.41 -16.19 2.92
CA PRO A 108 -11.15 -15.49 1.68
C PRO A 108 -11.10 -13.98 1.94
N ARG A 109 -10.12 -13.30 1.33
CA ARG A 109 -10.04 -11.83 1.35
C ARG A 109 -11.29 -11.24 0.69
N LYS A 110 -11.70 -10.03 1.12
CA LYS A 110 -12.82 -9.32 0.49
C LYS A 110 -12.57 -9.16 -1.01
N LYS A 111 -13.58 -9.45 -1.83
CA LYS A 111 -13.51 -9.36 -3.31
C LYS A 111 -12.96 -8.03 -3.80
N LEU A 112 -13.28 -6.92 -3.13
CA LEU A 112 -12.75 -5.59 -3.46
C LEU A 112 -11.21 -5.57 -3.53
N TYR A 113 -10.52 -6.12 -2.52
CA TYR A 113 -9.06 -6.14 -2.48
C TYR A 113 -8.47 -7.12 -3.50
N VAL A 114 -9.11 -8.28 -3.68
CA VAL A 114 -8.72 -9.26 -4.70
C VAL A 114 -8.80 -8.64 -6.09
N ASN A 115 -9.91 -7.98 -6.40
CA ASN A 115 -10.11 -7.31 -7.69
C ASN A 115 -9.13 -6.15 -7.89
N ARG A 116 -8.86 -5.35 -6.84
CA ARG A 116 -7.90 -4.25 -6.93
C ARG A 116 -6.48 -4.78 -7.18
N ASN A 117 -6.07 -5.83 -6.48
CA ASN A 117 -4.77 -6.46 -6.71
C ASN A 117 -4.68 -7.06 -8.12
N ALA A 118 -5.72 -7.78 -8.57
CA ALA A 118 -5.75 -8.34 -9.92
C ALA A 118 -5.63 -7.25 -11.01
N ARG A 119 -6.26 -6.09 -10.80
CA ARG A 119 -6.12 -4.94 -11.70
C ARG A 119 -4.71 -4.34 -11.67
N LEU A 120 -4.08 -4.24 -10.51
CA LEU A 120 -2.68 -3.80 -10.38
C LEU A 120 -1.74 -4.77 -11.13
N SER A 121 -1.86 -6.06 -10.88
CA SER A 121 -1.05 -7.09 -11.55
C SER A 121 -1.23 -7.07 -13.06
N ASN A 122 -2.45 -6.86 -13.56
CA ASN A 122 -2.69 -6.72 -15.00
C ASN A 122 -2.02 -5.47 -15.59
N LEU A 123 -2.03 -4.34 -14.88
CA LEU A 123 -1.32 -3.13 -15.33
C LEU A 123 0.19 -3.36 -15.36
N GLU A 124 0.74 -4.01 -14.33
CA GLU A 124 2.15 -4.37 -14.26
C GLU A 124 2.56 -5.29 -15.41
N GLU A 125 1.77 -6.32 -15.69
CA GLU A 125 2.02 -7.26 -16.80
C GLU A 125 1.99 -6.55 -18.15
N ARG A 126 0.99 -5.70 -18.39
CA ARG A 126 0.89 -4.90 -19.62
C ARG A 126 2.06 -3.95 -19.80
N PHE A 127 2.55 -3.37 -18.71
CA PHE A 127 3.75 -2.54 -18.72
C PHE A 127 5.00 -3.37 -19.04
N LYS A 128 5.18 -4.54 -18.40
CA LYS A 128 6.28 -5.50 -18.69
C LYS A 128 6.27 -5.96 -20.15
N GLN A 129 5.09 -6.11 -20.76
CA GLN A 129 4.92 -6.47 -22.17
C GLN A 129 5.10 -5.28 -23.13
N HIS A 130 5.49 -4.10 -22.64
CA HIS A 130 5.61 -2.85 -23.41
C HIS A 130 4.33 -2.44 -24.16
N THR A 131 3.17 -2.92 -23.70
CA THR A 131 1.86 -2.50 -24.24
C THR A 131 1.34 -1.21 -23.60
N LEU A 132 2.01 -0.74 -22.55
CA LEU A 132 1.77 0.53 -21.88
C LEU A 132 3.10 1.27 -21.74
N ILE A 133 3.12 2.54 -22.11
CA ILE A 133 4.22 3.45 -21.78
C ILE A 133 4.14 3.89 -20.31
N LEU A 134 5.27 4.37 -19.77
CA LEU A 134 5.43 4.70 -18.34
C LEU A 134 4.35 5.67 -17.86
N ASP A 135 4.08 6.74 -18.60
CA ASP A 135 3.10 7.77 -18.27
C ASP A 135 1.69 7.20 -18.12
N GLU A 136 1.26 6.37 -19.08
CA GLU A 136 -0.05 5.73 -19.05
C GLU A 136 -0.18 4.73 -17.90
N TYR A 137 0.90 3.98 -17.64
CA TYR A 137 0.95 3.04 -16.53
C TYR A 137 0.78 3.77 -15.19
N LEU A 138 1.54 4.84 -14.97
CA LEU A 138 1.48 5.65 -13.76
C LEU A 138 0.10 6.29 -13.57
N ALA A 139 -0.47 6.87 -14.62
CA ALA A 139 -1.80 7.47 -14.56
C ALA A 139 -2.87 6.44 -14.15
N LYS A 140 -2.82 5.23 -14.73
CA LYS A 140 -3.76 4.15 -14.41
C LYS A 140 -3.58 3.63 -12.99
N VAL A 141 -2.33 3.52 -12.51
CA VAL A 141 -2.03 3.11 -11.13
C VAL A 141 -2.51 4.17 -10.13
N MET A 142 -2.24 5.46 -10.38
CA MET A 142 -2.71 6.56 -9.52
C MET A 142 -4.24 6.57 -9.40
N GLN A 143 -4.94 6.42 -10.52
CA GLN A 143 -6.41 6.31 -10.54
C GLN A 143 -6.91 5.12 -9.73
N LEU A 144 -6.23 3.97 -9.80
CA LEU A 144 -6.64 2.76 -9.10
C LEU A 144 -6.40 2.83 -7.59
N ILE A 145 -5.37 3.57 -7.15
CA ILE A 145 -5.04 3.78 -5.74
C ILE A 145 -5.85 4.94 -5.14
N GLY A 146 -6.46 5.79 -5.98
CA GLY A 146 -7.33 6.89 -5.54
C GLY A 146 -6.58 8.20 -5.28
N ILE A 147 -5.36 8.33 -5.80
CA ILE A 147 -4.62 9.59 -5.81
C ILE A 147 -5.16 10.39 -7.01
N LYS A 148 -5.88 11.49 -6.75
CA LYS A 148 -6.30 12.41 -7.81
C LYS A 148 -5.09 13.28 -8.19
N LYS A 149 -4.82 13.43 -9.49
CA LYS A 149 -3.99 14.56 -9.97
C LYS A 149 -4.73 15.85 -9.60
N TYR A 150 -4.04 16.75 -8.91
CA TYR A 150 -4.53 18.08 -8.59
C TYR A 150 -4.46 18.98 -9.82
#